data_AF-R7V033-F1
#
_entry.id   AF-R7V033-F1
#
_cell.length_a   1.000
_cell.length_b   1.000
_cell.length_c   1.000
_cell.angle_alpha   90.00
_cell.angle_beta   90.00
_cell.angle_gamma   90.00
#
_symmetry.space_group_name_H-M   'P 1'
#
loop_
_entity.id
_entity.type
_entity.pdbx_description
1 polymer ?
#
loop_
_entity_poly.entity_id
_entity_poly.type
_entity_poly.pdbx_seq_one_letter_code
_entity_poly.pdbx_strand_id
1 'polypeptide(L)'
;KIAQELSDLVSYCQATTFVGFDHSRENAKHYEMSSFAEKRAMKFCKEDHQKFIRYNKRQMSRIYPAGGRIDSSNYDPVPLWCVGSQLVALNYQTPCREMQLNQGLFQINGGCGYVLKPEFLTRDDLPFNPLGPFEVKKELKIKIISGHQLPFSNEKALKTERSLYVQLRVSGVEDDNAREKTKTVKNNGFNPVWNDELTAKLRVPELALISLNVFSGDSLLAQFTLPFYSVQQGYRSVHLQNKFSEPLPYSTLFVHVAISNE
;
A
#
# COMPACT_ATOMS: atom_id res chain seq x y z
N LYS A 1 -4.32 -21.18 31.06
CA LYS A 1 -5.13 -20.37 31.99
C LYS A 1 -4.40 -19.04 32.18
N ILE A 2 -5.11 -17.92 32.11
CA ILE A 2 -4.55 -16.56 32.24
C ILE A 2 -4.84 -16.08 33.67
N ALA A 3 -3.94 -15.31 34.28
CA ALA A 3 -4.15 -14.69 35.59
C ALA A 3 -5.34 -13.71 35.54
N GLN A 4 -6.14 -13.64 36.60
CA GLN A 4 -7.37 -12.83 36.59
C GLN A 4 -7.05 -11.34 36.35
N GLU A 5 -5.97 -10.86 36.97
CA GLU A 5 -5.48 -9.50 36.88
C GLU A 5 -5.12 -9.10 35.43
N LEU A 6 -4.61 -10.05 34.63
CA LEU A 6 -4.35 -9.82 33.21
C LEU A 6 -5.64 -9.90 32.37
N SER A 7 -6.56 -10.78 32.75
CA SER A 7 -7.86 -10.92 32.07
C SER A 7 -8.71 -9.66 32.24
N ASP A 8 -8.69 -9.03 33.41
CA ASP A 8 -9.47 -7.85 33.74
C ASP A 8 -9.04 -6.59 32.95
N LEU A 9 -7.82 -6.59 32.38
CA LEU A 9 -7.34 -5.53 31.50
C LEU A 9 -7.92 -5.60 30.08
N VAL A 10 -8.54 -6.73 29.69
CA VAL A 10 -9.06 -6.95 28.35
C VAL A 10 -10.51 -6.48 28.27
N SER A 11 -10.75 -5.41 27.49
CA SER A 11 -12.07 -4.83 27.29
C SER A 11 -12.55 -4.98 25.84
N TYR A 12 -11.97 -4.23 24.91
CA TYR A 12 -12.47 -4.10 23.53
C TYR A 12 -11.78 -5.01 22.51
N CYS A 13 -10.74 -5.73 22.94
CA CYS A 13 -9.88 -6.57 22.10
C CYS A 13 -9.78 -7.98 22.69
N GLN A 14 -10.90 -8.65 22.91
CA GLN A 14 -10.91 -10.01 23.42
C GLN A 14 -10.48 -10.98 22.31
N ALA A 15 -9.30 -11.60 22.48
CA ALA A 15 -8.80 -12.58 21.53
C ALA A 15 -9.64 -13.86 21.57
N THR A 16 -10.22 -14.25 20.43
CA THR A 16 -11.02 -15.47 20.28
C THR A 16 -10.53 -16.33 19.12
N THR A 17 -10.72 -17.64 19.25
CA THR A 17 -10.45 -18.59 18.17
C THR A 17 -11.50 -18.42 17.08
N PHE A 18 -11.05 -18.17 15.85
CA PHE A 18 -11.96 -18.08 14.71
C PHE A 18 -12.52 -19.46 14.33
N VAL A 19 -13.83 -19.63 14.52
CA VAL A 19 -14.57 -20.84 14.12
C VAL A 19 -14.98 -20.78 12.66
N GLY A 20 -15.53 -19.65 12.21
CA GLY A 20 -16.00 -19.43 10.85
C GLY A 20 -16.75 -18.11 10.72
N PHE A 21 -16.91 -17.62 9.49
CA PHE A 21 -17.57 -16.33 9.24
C PHE A 21 -19.06 -16.36 9.62
N ASP A 22 -19.77 -17.42 9.27
CA ASP A 22 -21.20 -17.56 9.56
C ASP A 22 -21.43 -17.67 11.08
N HIS A 23 -20.61 -18.48 11.77
CA HIS A 23 -20.61 -18.55 13.23
C HIS A 23 -20.34 -17.19 13.89
N SER A 24 -19.34 -16.45 13.39
CA SER A 24 -18.98 -15.14 13.95
C SER A 24 -20.10 -14.11 13.76
N ARG A 25 -20.77 -14.14 12.60
CA ARG A 25 -21.92 -13.27 12.32
C ARG A 25 -23.05 -13.48 13.35
N GLU A 26 -23.34 -14.73 13.69
CA GLU A 26 -24.46 -15.09 14.56
C GLU A 26 -24.13 -14.98 16.04
N ASN A 27 -22.88 -15.27 16.44
CA ASN A 27 -22.54 -15.50 17.85
C ASN A 27 -21.49 -14.52 18.39
N ALA A 28 -20.57 -14.04 17.55
CA ALA A 28 -19.46 -13.24 18.03
C ALA A 28 -19.88 -11.82 18.38
N LYS A 29 -19.14 -11.19 19.29
CA LYS A 29 -19.40 -9.84 19.79
C LYS A 29 -18.42 -8.84 19.15
N HIS A 30 -18.80 -7.56 19.10
CA HIS A 30 -18.00 -6.52 18.45
C HIS A 30 -16.62 -6.31 19.10
N TYR A 31 -16.50 -6.59 20.40
CA TYR A 31 -15.25 -6.51 21.15
C TYR A 31 -14.37 -7.79 21.02
N GLU A 32 -14.86 -8.82 20.31
CA GLU A 32 -14.07 -10.02 20.04
C GLU A 32 -13.30 -9.85 18.73
N MET A 33 -12.05 -10.25 18.75
CA MET A 33 -11.16 -10.19 17.60
C MET A 33 -10.45 -11.53 17.36
N SER A 34 -10.17 -11.83 16.09
CA SER A 34 -9.44 -13.03 15.71
C SER A 34 -8.14 -12.72 15.00
N SER A 35 -7.14 -13.57 15.21
CA SER A 35 -5.85 -13.49 14.52
C SER A 35 -5.74 -14.55 13.43
N PHE A 36 -5.19 -14.17 12.27
CA PHE A 36 -5.05 -15.01 11.10
C PHE A 36 -3.61 -14.99 10.59
N ALA A 37 -3.04 -16.17 10.33
CA ALA A 37 -1.77 -16.24 9.61
C ALA A 37 -1.97 -15.75 8.16
N GLU A 38 -0.96 -15.07 7.59
CA GLU A 38 -1.05 -14.45 6.25
C GLU A 38 -1.64 -15.39 5.19
N LYS A 39 -1.21 -16.67 5.15
CA LYS A 39 -1.67 -17.63 4.12
C LYS A 39 -3.16 -17.91 4.22
N ARG A 40 -3.68 -17.99 5.45
CA ARG A 40 -5.11 -18.23 5.70
C ARG A 40 -5.93 -16.98 5.36
N ALA A 41 -5.45 -15.80 5.77
CA ALA A 41 -6.13 -14.54 5.47
C ALA A 41 -6.16 -14.25 3.95
N MET A 42 -5.06 -14.50 3.24
CA MET A 42 -4.98 -14.38 1.79
C MET A 42 -5.90 -15.37 1.06
N LYS A 43 -6.10 -16.57 1.61
CA LYS A 43 -7.10 -17.52 1.10
C LYS A 43 -8.52 -16.94 1.24
N PHE A 44 -8.85 -16.34 2.38
CA PHE A 44 -10.12 -15.65 2.57
C PHE A 44 -10.31 -14.48 1.61
N CYS A 45 -9.27 -13.70 1.30
CA CYS A 45 -9.36 -12.63 0.30
C CYS A 45 -9.70 -13.14 -1.10
N LYS A 46 -9.40 -14.41 -1.43
CA LYS A 46 -9.71 -14.99 -2.74
C LYS A 46 -11.07 -15.67 -2.74
N GLU A 47 -11.31 -16.53 -1.76
CA GLU A 47 -12.45 -17.46 -1.76
C GLU A 47 -13.65 -16.91 -0.97
N ASP A 48 -13.42 -16.15 0.11
CA ASP A 48 -14.45 -15.74 1.08
C ASP A 48 -14.53 -14.20 1.25
N HIS A 49 -14.06 -13.43 0.27
CA HIS A 49 -13.87 -11.97 0.39
C HIS A 49 -15.12 -11.22 0.86
N GLN A 50 -16.30 -11.59 0.36
CA GLN A 50 -17.58 -11.00 0.80
C GLN A 50 -17.86 -11.25 2.28
N LYS A 51 -17.61 -12.48 2.75
CA LYS A 51 -17.80 -12.84 4.17
C LYS A 51 -16.77 -12.12 5.04
N PHE A 52 -15.54 -11.98 4.56
CA PHE A 52 -14.48 -11.30 5.30
C PHE A 52 -14.71 -9.79 5.40
N ILE A 53 -15.19 -9.14 4.33
CA ILE A 53 -15.62 -7.73 4.36
C ILE A 53 -16.70 -7.52 5.43
N ARG A 54 -17.73 -8.37 5.43
CA ARG A 54 -18.81 -8.30 6.43
C ARG A 54 -18.31 -8.49 7.86
N TYR A 55 -17.41 -9.45 8.07
CA TYR A 55 -16.75 -9.64 9.37
C TYR A 55 -16.01 -8.37 9.82
N ASN A 56 -15.22 -7.77 8.93
CA ASN A 56 -14.40 -6.58 9.20
C ASN A 56 -15.19 -5.27 9.35
N LYS A 57 -16.49 -5.25 9.05
CA LYS A 57 -17.38 -4.12 9.38
C LYS A 57 -17.71 -4.05 10.88
N ARG A 58 -17.72 -5.21 11.56
CA ARG A 58 -18.20 -5.33 12.94
C ARG A 58 -17.13 -5.76 13.95
N GLN A 59 -16.16 -6.57 13.52
CA GLN A 59 -15.09 -7.12 14.34
C GLN A 59 -13.71 -6.72 13.81
N MET A 60 -12.69 -6.85 14.65
CA MET A 60 -11.30 -6.63 14.23
C MET A 60 -10.63 -7.93 13.81
N SER A 61 -9.95 -7.89 12.67
CA SER A 61 -9.06 -8.96 12.23
C SER A 61 -7.60 -8.53 12.39
N ARG A 62 -6.79 -9.37 13.04
CA ARG A 62 -5.34 -9.24 13.07
C ARG A 62 -4.69 -10.23 12.13
N ILE A 63 -3.86 -9.75 11.21
CA ILE A 63 -3.07 -10.60 10.32
C ILE A 63 -1.62 -10.48 10.72
N TYR A 64 -0.87 -11.59 10.66
CA TYR A 64 0.54 -11.61 10.98
C TYR A 64 1.35 -12.45 9.99
N PRO A 65 2.65 -12.14 9.82
CA PRO A 65 3.50 -12.85 8.88
C PRO A 65 3.60 -14.35 9.18
N ALA A 66 3.73 -15.18 8.16
CA ALA A 66 3.93 -16.62 8.35
C ALA A 66 5.23 -16.89 9.13
N GLY A 67 5.20 -17.89 10.02
CA GLY A 67 6.39 -18.28 10.81
C GLY A 67 7.60 -18.74 9.97
N GLY A 68 7.39 -19.08 8.68
CA GLY A 68 8.47 -19.39 7.75
C GLY A 68 9.28 -18.17 7.28
N ARG A 69 8.84 -16.94 7.57
CA ARG A 69 9.55 -15.69 7.26
C ARG A 69 10.61 -15.39 8.32
N ILE A 70 11.55 -16.31 8.48
CA ILE A 70 12.66 -16.21 9.45
C ILE A 70 13.56 -14.99 9.18
N ASP A 71 13.58 -14.52 7.94
CA ASP A 71 14.29 -13.32 7.48
C ASP A 71 13.53 -12.01 7.76
N SER A 72 12.38 -12.09 8.43
CA SER A 72 11.48 -10.96 8.65
C SER A 72 10.94 -10.32 7.37
N SER A 73 10.90 -11.03 6.24
CA SER A 73 10.22 -10.55 5.03
C SER A 73 8.73 -10.23 5.30
N ASN A 74 8.13 -9.40 4.45
CA ASN A 74 6.72 -9.02 4.56
C ASN A 74 5.87 -9.64 3.45
N TYR A 75 4.58 -9.82 3.72
CA TYR A 75 3.55 -10.16 2.74
C TYR A 75 2.90 -8.88 2.22
N ASP A 76 2.25 -8.94 1.05
CA ASP A 76 1.53 -7.79 0.50
C ASP A 76 0.31 -7.45 1.38
N PRO A 77 0.26 -6.27 2.01
CA PRO A 77 -0.84 -5.91 2.89
C PRO A 77 -2.10 -5.48 2.12
N VAL A 78 -1.98 -5.11 0.85
CA VAL A 78 -3.06 -4.44 0.08
C VAL A 78 -4.30 -5.32 -0.06
N PRO A 79 -4.22 -6.62 -0.41
CA PRO A 79 -5.40 -7.47 -0.51
C PRO A 79 -6.21 -7.58 0.79
N LEU A 80 -5.55 -7.41 1.95
CA LEU A 80 -6.19 -7.46 3.27
C LEU A 80 -6.89 -6.14 3.59
N TRP A 81 -6.28 -5.01 3.24
CA TRP A 81 -6.93 -3.70 3.31
C TRP A 81 -8.15 -3.62 2.37
N CYS A 82 -8.06 -4.24 1.18
CA CYS A 82 -9.17 -4.32 0.24
C CYS A 82 -10.39 -5.08 0.78
N VAL A 83 -10.21 -5.97 1.77
CA VAL A 83 -11.33 -6.62 2.49
C VAL A 83 -11.61 -6.01 3.87
N GLY A 84 -11.04 -4.83 4.15
CA GLY A 84 -11.30 -4.05 5.35
C GLY A 84 -10.57 -4.53 6.61
N SER A 85 -9.58 -5.42 6.49
CA SER A 85 -8.77 -5.88 7.63
C SER A 85 -7.96 -4.72 8.20
N GLN A 86 -8.00 -4.52 9.51
CA GLN A 86 -7.48 -3.31 10.16
C GLN A 86 -6.09 -3.52 10.76
N LEU A 87 -5.87 -4.64 11.45
CA LEU A 87 -4.62 -4.92 12.16
C LEU A 87 -3.69 -5.80 11.30
N VAL A 88 -3.24 -5.27 10.17
CA VAL A 88 -2.35 -5.95 9.22
C VAL A 88 -0.90 -5.79 9.68
N ALA A 89 -0.43 -6.71 10.53
CA ALA A 89 0.88 -6.60 11.16
C ALA A 89 2.00 -6.97 10.18
N LEU A 90 2.98 -6.08 10.06
CA LEU A 90 4.17 -6.24 9.25
C LEU A 90 5.44 -6.14 10.12
N ASN A 91 6.54 -6.67 9.63
CA ASN A 91 7.88 -6.53 10.19
C ASN A 91 8.45 -5.15 9.82
N TYR A 92 8.32 -4.16 10.71
CA TYR A 92 8.70 -2.76 10.48
C TYR A 92 10.20 -2.57 10.22
N GLN A 93 11.05 -3.47 10.70
CA GLN A 93 12.50 -3.45 10.52
C GLN A 93 12.95 -3.74 9.08
N THR A 94 12.06 -4.26 8.23
CA THR A 94 12.42 -4.75 6.89
C THR A 94 12.15 -3.68 5.82
N PRO A 95 13.19 -3.12 5.16
CA PRO A 95 13.03 -2.15 4.08
C PRO A 95 12.59 -2.86 2.80
N CYS A 96 11.28 -2.97 2.61
CA CYS A 96 10.69 -3.59 1.43
C CYS A 96 9.49 -2.78 0.93
N ARG A 97 8.99 -3.16 -0.26
CA ARG A 97 7.81 -2.52 -0.88
C ARG A 97 6.62 -2.52 0.07
N GLU A 98 6.39 -3.62 0.77
CA GLU A 98 5.25 -3.81 1.65
C GLU A 98 5.27 -2.79 2.79
N MET A 99 6.46 -2.49 3.32
CA MET A 99 6.62 -1.46 4.34
C MET A 99 6.47 -0.05 3.77
N GLN A 100 6.93 0.19 2.54
CA GLN A 100 6.74 1.47 1.83
C GLN A 100 5.25 1.76 1.58
N LEU A 101 4.47 0.73 1.22
CA LEU A 101 3.01 0.83 1.10
C LEU A 101 2.35 1.15 2.44
N ASN A 102 2.76 0.46 3.51
CA ASN A 102 2.25 0.72 4.86
C ASN A 102 2.55 2.15 5.33
N GLN A 103 3.80 2.59 5.21
CA GLN A 103 4.18 3.95 5.58
C GLN A 103 3.49 4.99 4.71
N GLY A 104 3.34 4.74 3.39
CA GLY A 104 2.60 5.61 2.49
C GLY A 104 1.12 5.74 2.85
N LEU A 105 0.44 4.63 3.17
CA LEU A 105 -0.96 4.65 3.62
C LEU A 105 -1.13 5.47 4.90
N PHE A 106 -0.30 5.23 5.90
CA PHE A 106 -0.44 5.82 7.23
C PHE A 106 0.18 7.21 7.37
N GLN A 107 0.75 7.80 6.31
CA GLN A 107 1.19 9.21 6.31
C GLN A 107 0.01 10.20 6.32
N ILE A 108 -1.16 9.79 5.84
CA ILE A 108 -2.36 10.64 5.85
C ILE A 108 -2.91 10.80 7.27
N ASN A 109 -3.97 11.60 7.41
CA ASN A 109 -4.64 11.81 8.70
C ASN A 109 -3.65 12.24 9.80
N GLY A 110 -2.70 13.10 9.42
CA GLY A 110 -1.66 13.59 10.31
C GLY A 110 -0.66 12.54 10.78
N GLY A 111 -0.58 11.36 10.14
CA GLY A 111 0.36 10.32 10.55
C GLY A 111 -0.03 9.60 11.83
N CYS A 112 -1.29 9.69 12.28
CA CYS A 112 -1.69 9.24 13.62
C CYS A 112 -1.77 7.72 13.80
N GLY A 113 -1.53 6.94 12.74
CA GLY A 113 -1.64 5.48 12.75
C GLY A 113 -3.06 4.94 12.54
N TYR A 114 -4.06 5.82 12.37
CA TYR A 114 -5.45 5.44 12.08
C TYR A 114 -5.91 6.08 10.78
N VAL A 115 -6.42 5.25 9.86
CA VAL A 115 -6.99 5.68 8.57
C VAL A 115 -8.42 5.19 8.49
N LEU A 116 -9.35 6.10 8.24
CA LEU A 116 -10.75 5.74 8.05
C LEU A 116 -10.90 4.91 6.76
N LYS A 117 -11.56 3.76 6.87
CA LYS A 117 -11.88 2.92 5.71
C LYS A 117 -12.89 3.61 4.78
N PRO A 118 -12.87 3.32 3.47
CA PRO A 118 -13.92 3.76 2.55
C PRO A 118 -15.32 3.32 3.01
N GLU A 119 -16.35 4.10 2.66
CA GLU A 119 -17.72 3.89 3.16
C GLU A 119 -18.28 2.50 2.84
N PHE A 120 -17.94 1.93 1.69
CA PHE A 120 -18.38 0.59 1.31
C PHE A 120 -17.74 -0.54 2.15
N LEU A 121 -16.67 -0.25 2.91
CA LEU A 121 -16.04 -1.14 3.89
C LEU A 121 -16.49 -0.85 5.33
N THR A 122 -17.43 0.07 5.54
CA THR A 122 -17.97 0.42 6.87
C THR A 122 -19.49 0.32 6.94
N ARG A 123 -20.21 0.61 5.86
CA ARG A 123 -21.68 0.61 5.81
C ARG A 123 -22.24 -0.65 5.17
N ASP A 124 -23.33 -1.20 5.70
CA ASP A 124 -23.94 -2.43 5.17
C ASP A 124 -24.82 -2.22 3.93
N ASP A 125 -25.28 -0.99 3.69
CA ASP A 125 -26.14 -0.63 2.56
C ASP A 125 -25.37 -0.39 1.25
N LEU A 126 -24.03 -0.27 1.32
CA LEU A 126 -23.17 -0.10 0.15
C LEU A 126 -22.52 -1.43 -0.24
N PRO A 127 -22.90 -2.04 -1.39
CA PRO A 127 -22.26 -3.26 -1.86
C PRO A 127 -20.86 -2.97 -2.41
N PHE A 128 -19.94 -3.91 -2.20
CA PHE A 128 -18.59 -3.84 -2.76
C PHE A 128 -18.07 -5.24 -3.05
N ASN A 129 -17.46 -5.41 -4.22
CA ASN A 129 -16.75 -6.62 -4.59
C ASN A 129 -15.32 -6.27 -5.07
N PRO A 130 -14.28 -6.65 -4.32
CA PRO A 130 -12.90 -6.43 -4.75
C PRO A 130 -12.56 -7.24 -6.00
N LEU A 131 -13.31 -8.29 -6.33
CA LEU A 131 -13.17 -9.14 -7.53
C LEU A 131 -14.32 -8.90 -8.55
N GLY A 132 -14.97 -7.74 -8.48
CA GLY A 132 -16.02 -7.35 -9.43
C GLY A 132 -15.48 -7.03 -10.83
N PRO A 133 -16.36 -6.81 -11.83
CA PRO A 133 -15.95 -6.48 -13.19
C PRO A 133 -15.09 -5.21 -13.24
N PHE A 134 -14.14 -5.16 -14.16
CA PHE A 134 -13.27 -4.00 -14.34
C PHE A 134 -13.99 -2.86 -15.08
N GLU A 135 -14.55 -1.92 -14.31
CA GLU A 135 -15.12 -0.66 -14.80
C GLU A 135 -14.25 0.49 -14.32
N VAL A 136 -13.61 1.19 -15.26
CA VAL A 136 -12.71 2.30 -14.93
C VAL A 136 -13.53 3.48 -14.42
N LYS A 137 -13.16 3.99 -13.25
CA LYS A 137 -13.77 5.18 -12.63
C LYS A 137 -12.87 6.40 -12.71
N LYS A 138 -11.56 6.20 -12.70
CA LYS A 138 -10.55 7.25 -12.76
C LYS A 138 -9.41 6.84 -13.67
N GLU A 139 -8.91 7.79 -14.43
CA GLU A 139 -7.64 7.67 -15.13
C GLU A 139 -6.64 8.68 -14.52
N LEU A 140 -5.47 8.17 -14.14
CA LEU A 140 -4.35 8.94 -13.62
C LEU A 140 -3.29 9.06 -14.72
N LYS A 141 -2.92 10.30 -15.07
CA LYS A 141 -1.79 10.60 -15.95
C LYS A 141 -0.73 11.38 -15.18
N ILE A 142 0.48 10.84 -15.16
CA ILE A 142 1.64 11.49 -14.54
C ILE A 142 2.71 11.66 -15.61
N LYS A 143 2.93 12.91 -16.02
CA LYS A 143 4.08 13.28 -16.83
C LYS A 143 5.30 13.42 -15.94
N ILE A 144 6.25 12.50 -16.07
CA ILE A 144 7.56 12.56 -15.42
C ILE A 144 8.44 13.50 -16.24
N ILE A 145 8.60 14.74 -15.77
CA ILE A 145 9.33 15.78 -16.50
C ILE A 145 10.84 15.60 -16.26
N SER A 146 11.27 15.71 -15.00
CA SER A 146 12.66 15.62 -14.61
C SER A 146 12.84 15.12 -13.18
N GLY A 147 14.08 14.80 -12.82
CA GLY A 147 14.50 14.56 -11.44
C GLY A 147 15.59 15.54 -11.04
N HIS A 148 15.79 15.73 -9.74
CA HIS A 148 16.85 16.58 -9.20
C HIS A 148 17.59 15.83 -8.09
N GLN A 149 18.93 15.89 -8.12
CA GLN A 149 19.84 15.34 -7.11
C GLN A 149 19.48 13.92 -6.64
N LEU A 150 19.31 12.98 -7.58
CA LEU A 150 18.94 11.61 -7.27
C LEU A 150 20.12 10.87 -6.62
N PRO A 151 19.86 10.00 -5.62
CA PRO A 151 20.92 9.34 -4.86
C PRO A 151 21.64 8.29 -5.70
N PHE A 152 22.81 7.87 -5.22
CA PHE A 152 23.62 6.82 -5.83
C PHE A 152 23.40 5.49 -5.11
N SER A 153 23.46 4.38 -5.84
CA SER A 153 23.33 3.03 -5.24
C SER A 153 24.53 2.66 -4.36
N ASN A 154 25.75 3.10 -4.73
CA ASN A 154 26.97 3.03 -3.91
C ASN A 154 28.06 3.96 -4.47
N GLU A 155 29.14 4.20 -3.71
CA GLU A 155 30.27 5.05 -4.16
C GLU A 155 30.98 4.50 -5.40
N LYS A 156 31.02 3.18 -5.61
CA LYS A 156 31.63 2.58 -6.81
C LYS A 156 30.82 2.87 -8.08
N ALA A 157 29.50 3.03 -7.96
CA ALA A 157 28.57 3.35 -9.03
C ALA A 157 28.68 4.81 -9.49
N LEU A 158 29.47 5.66 -8.82
CA LEU A 158 29.90 6.95 -9.37
C LEU A 158 30.65 6.76 -10.70
N LYS A 159 31.29 5.61 -10.92
CA LYS A 159 32.16 5.32 -12.07
C LYS A 159 31.50 4.52 -13.21
N THR A 160 30.32 3.94 -13.01
CA THR A 160 29.62 3.13 -14.02
C THR A 160 28.41 3.85 -14.59
N GLU A 161 28.05 3.54 -15.84
CA GLU A 161 26.97 4.22 -16.55
C GLU A 161 25.66 4.26 -15.76
N ARG A 162 25.10 5.46 -15.56
CA ARG A 162 23.88 5.67 -14.77
C ARG A 162 22.67 5.45 -15.65
N SER A 163 22.03 4.28 -15.61
CA SER A 163 20.82 4.01 -16.40
C SER A 163 19.57 4.23 -15.56
N LEU A 164 19.07 5.47 -15.53
CA LEU A 164 17.97 5.89 -14.66
C LEU A 164 16.62 5.86 -15.36
N TYR A 165 15.62 5.27 -14.70
CA TYR A 165 14.23 5.38 -15.10
C TYR A 165 13.32 5.55 -13.88
N VAL A 166 12.14 6.14 -14.12
CA VAL A 166 11.08 6.24 -13.12
C VAL A 166 10.00 5.24 -13.45
N GLN A 167 9.48 4.59 -12.43
CA GLN A 167 8.38 3.64 -12.52
C GLN A 167 7.18 4.15 -11.74
N LEU A 168 6.05 4.25 -12.43
CA LEU A 168 4.73 4.32 -11.80
C LEU A 168 4.30 2.90 -11.46
N ARG A 169 3.91 2.68 -10.21
CA ARG A 169 3.24 1.45 -9.79
C ARG A 169 1.97 1.80 -9.03
N VAL A 170 0.88 1.15 -9.38
CA VAL A 170 -0.38 1.19 -8.63
C VAL A 170 -0.52 -0.11 -7.84
N SER A 171 -0.92 0.01 -6.58
CA SER A 171 -1.25 -1.13 -5.72
C SER A 171 -2.64 -0.92 -5.12
N GLY A 172 -3.59 -1.79 -5.44
CA GLY A 172 -4.98 -1.68 -4.98
C GLY A 172 -5.72 -3.01 -5.09
N VAL A 173 -6.97 -2.97 -5.54
CA VAL A 173 -7.64 -4.18 -6.03
C VAL A 173 -6.88 -4.79 -7.21
N GLU A 174 -7.08 -6.08 -7.48
CA GLU A 174 -6.25 -6.83 -8.43
C GLU A 174 -6.20 -6.17 -9.82
N ASP A 175 -7.36 -5.72 -10.32
CA ASP A 175 -7.47 -5.09 -11.65
C ASP A 175 -6.81 -3.70 -11.74
N ASP A 176 -6.67 -2.99 -10.61
CA ASP A 176 -6.07 -1.66 -10.56
C ASP A 176 -4.53 -1.72 -10.56
N ASN A 177 -3.95 -2.91 -10.34
CA ASN A 177 -2.51 -3.08 -10.27
C ASN A 177 -1.87 -2.82 -11.64
N ALA A 178 -1.27 -1.65 -11.78
CA ALA A 178 -0.57 -1.22 -12.97
C ALA A 178 0.93 -0.99 -12.71
N ARG A 179 1.74 -1.14 -13.77
CA ARG A 179 3.17 -0.83 -13.74
C ARG A 179 3.61 -0.26 -15.08
N GLU A 180 3.98 1.00 -15.07
CA GLU A 180 4.55 1.69 -16.23
C GLU A 180 5.90 2.30 -15.88
N LYS A 181 6.75 2.52 -16.88
CA LYS A 181 8.06 3.13 -16.68
C LYS A 181 8.42 4.08 -17.81
N THR A 182 9.20 5.10 -17.47
CA THR A 182 9.81 5.99 -18.44
C THR A 182 10.88 5.26 -19.25
N LYS A 183 11.34 5.88 -20.32
CA LYS A 183 12.62 5.55 -20.94
C LYS A 183 13.77 5.73 -19.96
N THR A 184 14.90 5.14 -20.31
CA THR A 184 16.13 5.25 -19.52
C THR A 184 16.92 6.48 -19.93
N VAL A 185 17.35 7.28 -18.95
CA VAL A 185 18.32 8.36 -19.12
C VAL A 185 19.68 7.86 -18.67
N LYS A 186 20.70 8.02 -19.53
CA LYS A 186 22.07 7.60 -19.23
C LYS A 186 22.89 8.73 -18.60
N ASN A 187 23.77 8.40 -17.66
CA ASN A 187 24.85 9.25 -17.13
C ASN A 187 24.43 10.58 -16.48
N ASN A 188 23.14 10.78 -16.18
CA ASN A 188 22.66 12.00 -15.56
C ASN A 188 21.80 11.71 -14.31
N GLY A 189 22.39 11.80 -13.12
CA GLY A 189 21.67 11.71 -11.84
C GLY A 189 21.43 13.05 -11.15
N PHE A 190 22.02 14.14 -11.66
CA PHE A 190 21.89 15.46 -11.06
C PHE A 190 20.61 16.16 -11.50
N ASN A 191 20.29 16.08 -12.79
CA ASN A 191 19.10 16.69 -13.39
C ASN A 191 18.57 15.90 -14.62
N PRO A 192 18.28 14.58 -14.49
CA PRO A 192 17.73 13.81 -15.60
C PRO A 192 16.40 14.39 -16.09
N VAL A 193 16.19 14.36 -17.40
CA VAL A 193 14.93 14.79 -18.03
C VAL A 193 14.37 13.60 -18.80
N TRP A 194 13.15 13.20 -18.48
CA TRP A 194 12.44 12.13 -19.17
C TRP A 194 11.41 12.71 -20.13
N ASN A 195 10.54 13.61 -19.66
CA ASN A 195 9.38 14.11 -20.41
C ASN A 195 8.44 13.02 -20.93
N ASP A 196 8.32 11.91 -20.19
CA ASP A 196 7.45 10.80 -20.53
C ASP A 196 6.16 10.86 -19.71
N GLU A 197 5.05 10.44 -20.30
CA GLU A 197 3.76 10.33 -19.62
C GLU A 197 3.47 8.87 -19.27
N LEU A 198 3.14 8.62 -18.00
CA LEU A 198 2.74 7.32 -17.49
C LEU A 198 1.26 7.37 -17.09
N THR A 199 0.52 6.32 -17.40
CA THR A 199 -0.93 6.24 -17.19
C THR A 199 -1.30 5.07 -16.28
N ALA A 200 -2.36 5.22 -15.51
CA ALA A 200 -3.01 4.12 -14.81
C ALA A 200 -4.52 4.31 -14.78
N LYS A 201 -5.27 3.24 -15.01
CA LYS A 201 -6.73 3.20 -14.94
C LYS A 201 -7.16 2.51 -13.64
N LEU A 202 -8.11 3.10 -12.93
CA LEU A 202 -8.52 2.72 -11.58
C LEU A 202 -10.03 2.48 -11.53
N ARG A 203 -10.42 1.28 -11.11
CA ARG A 203 -11.80 0.91 -10.74
C ARG A 203 -12.13 1.30 -9.30
N VAL A 204 -11.19 1.15 -8.37
CA VAL A 204 -11.40 1.42 -6.94
C VAL A 204 -10.34 2.38 -6.41
N PRO A 205 -10.37 3.65 -6.85
CA PRO A 205 -9.39 4.66 -6.44
C PRO A 205 -9.29 4.85 -4.91
N GLU A 206 -10.36 4.57 -4.16
CA GLU A 206 -10.40 4.67 -2.70
C GLU A 206 -9.48 3.66 -1.99
N LEU A 207 -9.09 2.58 -2.67
CA LEU A 207 -8.18 1.55 -2.16
C LEU A 207 -6.81 1.55 -2.87
N ALA A 208 -6.59 2.47 -3.81
CA ALA A 208 -5.37 2.51 -4.60
C ALA A 208 -4.27 3.32 -3.90
N LEU A 209 -3.05 2.79 -3.92
CA LEU A 209 -1.81 3.49 -3.61
C LEU A 209 -0.99 3.70 -4.87
N ILE A 210 -0.45 4.90 -5.01
CA ILE A 210 0.40 5.34 -6.12
C ILE A 210 1.84 5.40 -5.62
N SER A 211 2.73 4.64 -6.26
CA SER A 211 4.16 4.65 -5.97
C SER A 211 4.96 5.13 -7.18
N LEU A 212 5.80 6.13 -6.98
CA LEU A 212 6.84 6.54 -7.93
C LEU A 212 8.19 6.02 -7.44
N ASN A 213 8.83 5.19 -8.26
CA ASN A 213 10.08 4.52 -7.90
C ASN A 213 11.18 4.90 -8.90
N VAL A 214 12.30 5.38 -8.40
CA VAL A 214 13.49 5.72 -9.20
C VAL A 214 14.46 4.54 -9.13
N PHE A 215 14.81 4.00 -10.29
CA PHE A 215 15.71 2.86 -10.41
C PHE A 215 16.98 3.22 -11.17
N SER A 216 18.07 2.52 -10.84
CA SER A 216 19.26 2.39 -11.68
C SER A 216 19.49 0.91 -11.98
N GLY A 217 19.21 0.50 -13.22
CA GLY A 217 19.09 -0.93 -13.55
C GLY A 217 18.01 -1.58 -12.68
N ASP A 218 18.39 -2.58 -11.88
CA ASP A 218 17.49 -3.27 -10.94
C ASP A 218 17.54 -2.73 -9.51
N SER A 219 18.42 -1.76 -9.24
CA SER A 219 18.57 -1.17 -7.91
C SER A 219 17.59 -0.03 -7.69
N LEU A 220 16.71 -0.17 -6.69
CA LEU A 220 15.86 0.93 -6.22
C LEU A 220 16.74 1.99 -5.55
N LEU A 221 16.71 3.21 -6.08
CA LEU A 221 17.46 4.34 -5.56
C LEU A 221 16.64 5.16 -4.58
N ALA A 222 15.39 5.42 -4.96
CA ALA A 222 14.48 6.25 -4.19
C ALA A 222 13.03 5.91 -4.55
N GLN A 223 12.11 6.20 -3.64
CA GLN A 223 10.68 5.95 -3.83
C GLN A 223 9.85 7.02 -3.15
N PHE A 224 8.60 7.16 -3.58
CA PHE A 224 7.56 7.87 -2.86
C PHE A 224 6.23 7.15 -3.08
N THR A 225 5.45 6.96 -2.02
CA THR A 225 4.18 6.24 -2.06
C THR A 225 3.11 7.01 -1.29
N LEU A 226 1.93 7.15 -1.87
CA LEU A 226 0.77 7.78 -1.23
C LEU A 226 -0.56 7.16 -1.70
N PRO A 227 -1.65 7.26 -0.91
CA PRO A 227 -2.99 6.93 -1.39
C PRO A 227 -3.42 7.82 -2.54
N PHE A 228 -4.20 7.28 -3.48
CA PHE A 228 -4.64 8.00 -4.67
C PHE A 228 -5.40 9.30 -4.35
N TYR A 229 -6.26 9.32 -3.33
CA TYR A 229 -7.01 10.52 -2.94
C TYR A 229 -6.13 11.63 -2.34
N SER A 230 -4.88 11.33 -1.99
CA SER A 230 -3.89 12.33 -1.55
C SER A 230 -3.10 12.93 -2.73
N VAL A 231 -3.30 12.44 -3.95
CA VAL A 231 -2.63 12.92 -5.15
C VAL A 231 -3.15 14.32 -5.53
N GLN A 232 -2.23 15.27 -5.66
CA GLN A 232 -2.55 16.63 -6.09
C GLN A 232 -2.27 16.83 -7.58
N GLN A 233 -3.23 17.39 -8.31
CA GLN A 233 -3.12 17.68 -9.74
C GLN A 233 -2.20 18.89 -10.03
N GLY A 234 -1.80 19.05 -11.29
CA GLY A 234 -0.95 20.12 -11.80
C GLY A 234 0.55 19.82 -11.66
N TYR A 235 1.38 20.86 -11.74
CA TYR A 235 2.83 20.75 -11.55
C TYR A 235 3.17 20.55 -10.07
N ARG A 236 3.93 19.50 -9.76
CA ARG A 236 4.32 19.14 -8.39
C ARG A 236 5.78 18.70 -8.32
N SER A 237 6.39 18.97 -7.18
CA SER A 237 7.68 18.38 -6.80
C SER A 237 7.44 17.26 -5.80
N VAL A 238 7.70 16.03 -6.22
CA VAL A 238 7.59 14.84 -5.37
C VAL A 238 8.90 14.68 -4.61
N HIS A 239 8.84 14.78 -3.29
CA HIS A 239 10.00 14.61 -2.42
C HIS A 239 10.25 13.12 -2.21
N LEU A 240 11.40 12.65 -2.67
CA LEU A 240 11.71 11.24 -2.66
C LEU A 240 12.22 10.78 -1.28
N GLN A 241 12.06 9.50 -1.04
CA GLN A 241 12.52 8.82 0.17
C GLN A 241 13.45 7.67 -0.22
N ASN A 242 14.30 7.24 0.72
CA ASN A 242 15.15 6.07 0.52
C ASN A 242 14.36 4.75 0.69
N LYS A 243 15.05 3.61 0.67
CA LYS A 243 14.44 2.28 0.83
C LYS A 243 13.75 2.04 2.18
N PHE A 244 14.08 2.82 3.21
CA PHE A 244 13.46 2.80 4.55
C PHE A 244 12.33 3.83 4.71
N SER A 245 11.97 4.53 3.62
CA SER A 245 11.03 5.66 3.60
C SER A 245 11.51 6.87 4.40
N GLU A 246 12.82 7.02 4.59
CA GLU A 246 13.40 8.22 5.18
C GLU A 246 13.55 9.32 4.10
N PRO A 247 13.24 10.60 4.41
CA PRO A 247 13.34 11.69 3.44
C PRO A 247 14.74 11.85 2.85
N LEU A 248 14.81 12.08 1.55
CA LEU A 248 16.03 12.51 0.85
C LEU A 248 15.94 14.03 0.61
N PRO A 249 16.65 14.88 1.39
CA PRO A 249 16.37 16.32 1.46
C PRO A 249 16.41 17.07 0.13
N TYR A 250 17.22 16.61 -0.82
CA TYR A 250 17.42 17.27 -2.11
C TYR A 250 16.88 16.48 -3.31
N SER A 251 16.45 15.24 -3.10
CA SER A 251 16.04 14.36 -4.18
C SER A 251 14.56 14.55 -4.50
N THR A 252 14.26 15.06 -5.69
CA THR A 252 12.87 15.29 -6.11
C THR A 252 12.60 14.80 -7.53
N LEU A 253 11.34 14.47 -7.82
CA LEU A 253 10.83 14.39 -9.18
C LEU A 253 9.94 15.59 -9.45
N PHE A 254 10.16 16.28 -10.57
CA PHE A 254 9.23 17.28 -11.08
C PHE A 254 8.26 16.60 -12.04
N VAL A 255 6.97 16.72 -11.74
CA VAL A 255 5.91 16.01 -12.45
C VAL A 255 4.75 16.95 -12.78
N HIS A 256 3.98 16.60 -13.80
CA HIS A 256 2.64 17.14 -14.01
C HIS A 256 1.61 16.02 -13.86
N VAL A 257 0.61 16.22 -13.01
CA VAL A 257 -0.40 15.22 -12.68
C VAL A 257 -1.78 15.67 -13.20
N ALA A 258 -2.47 14.78 -13.90
CA ALA A 258 -3.86 14.98 -14.30
C ALA A 258 -4.70 13.76 -13.88
N ILE A 259 -5.90 14.02 -13.35
CA ILE A 259 -6.88 13.00 -12.97
C ILE A 259 -8.18 13.31 -13.70
N SER A 260 -8.66 12.35 -14.48
CA SER A 260 -9.92 12.42 -15.21
C SER A 260 -10.91 11.36 -14.74
N ASN A 261 -12.19 11.68 -14.84
CA ASN A 261 -13.26 10.68 -14.76
C ASN A 261 -13.40 10.03 -16.15
N GLU A 262 -13.58 8.72 -16.19
CA GLU A 262 -14.15 8.04 -17.37
C GLU A 262 -15.66 7.87 -17.18
#